data_AF-A0A537KL77-F1
#
_entry.id   AF-A0A537KL77-F1
#
_cell.length_a   1.000
_cell.length_b   1.000
_cell.length_c   1.000
_cell.angle_alpha   90.00
_cell.angle_beta   90.00
_cell.angle_gamma   90.00
#
_symmetry.space_group_name_H-M   'P 1'
#
loop_
_entity.id
_entity.type
_entity.pdbx_description
1 polymer ?
#
loop_
_entity_poly.entity_id
_entity_poly.type
_entity_poly.pdbx_seq_one_letter_code
_entity_poly.pdbx_strand_id
1 'polypeptide(L)'
;MRRGRGLDHPTQGGNGQMRTLAVLVATLLVLVVVSPAFAQPFADVPTDHWAFDAIAELAAKGIIEGFPDGTFKGDRGVTRYEVAMIVARILARIEAIKIPAPAAAAPAPQVTRADVQTIQRLVNEFRAELAALGVRVTAVEEELTALKGATSSTKVSGELNYRYTLGPSIGAGGGTLGTSWG
;
A
#
# COMPACT_ATOMS: atom_id res chain seq x y z
N MET A 1 15.93 50.32 88.23
CA MET A 1 15.84 50.83 86.83
C MET A 1 16.98 50.24 86.00
N ARG A 2 16.72 49.29 85.10
CA ARG A 2 17.32 49.20 83.74
C ARG A 2 16.83 47.94 83.01
N ARG A 3 15.89 48.20 82.09
CA ARG A 3 15.56 47.56 80.81
C ARG A 3 15.97 46.09 80.59
N GLY A 4 14.95 45.24 80.52
CA GLY A 4 15.01 43.90 79.93
C GLY A 4 15.41 43.94 78.45
N ARG A 5 16.25 42.99 78.08
CA ARG A 5 16.78 42.75 76.74
C ARG A 5 15.87 41.72 76.07
N GLY A 6 14.97 42.17 75.21
CA GLY A 6 14.23 41.28 74.30
C GLY A 6 15.16 40.83 73.18
N LEU A 7 15.43 39.54 73.10
CA LEU A 7 16.06 38.87 71.97
C LEU A 7 15.28 37.58 71.74
N ASP A 8 14.10 37.73 71.16
CA ASP A 8 13.27 36.60 70.75
C ASP A 8 13.58 36.35 69.27
N HIS A 9 14.32 35.27 69.00
CA HIS A 9 14.55 34.76 67.66
C HIS A 9 13.36 33.88 67.28
N PRO A 10 12.63 34.15 66.18
CA PRO A 10 11.55 33.26 65.78
C PRO A 10 12.13 31.94 65.28
N THR A 11 11.92 30.86 66.03
CA THR A 11 12.16 29.49 65.57
C THR A 11 11.12 29.12 64.51
N GLN A 12 11.35 29.55 63.27
CA GLN A 12 10.62 29.09 62.10
C GLN A 12 11.20 27.74 61.66
N GLY A 13 10.92 26.66 62.40
CA GLY A 13 11.50 25.35 62.08
C GLY A 13 10.78 24.22 62.77
N GLY A 14 9.82 23.60 62.09
CA GLY A 14 9.22 22.35 62.56
C GLY A 14 8.14 21.83 61.64
N ASN A 15 7.16 22.67 61.30
CA ASN A 15 5.91 22.15 60.70
C ASN A 15 5.76 22.49 59.20
N GLY A 16 6.48 23.50 58.70
CA GLY A 16 6.50 23.86 57.28
C GLY A 16 7.29 22.86 56.44
N GLN A 17 8.48 22.50 56.91
CA GLN A 17 9.40 21.58 56.21
C GLN A 17 8.77 20.19 55.96
N MET A 18 8.06 19.62 56.94
CA MET A 18 7.38 18.33 56.77
C MET A 18 6.20 18.39 55.79
N ARG A 19 5.47 19.51 55.72
CA ARG A 19 4.38 19.70 54.75
C ARG A 19 4.93 19.89 53.35
N THR A 20 6.02 20.64 53.20
CA THR A 20 6.71 20.80 51.91
C THR A 20 7.29 19.46 51.43
N LEU A 21 7.90 18.67 52.32
CA LEU A 21 8.37 17.32 51.99
C LEU A 21 7.22 16.38 51.62
N ALA A 22 6.09 16.43 52.34
CA ALA A 22 4.91 15.62 52.02
C ALA A 22 4.29 16.00 50.65
N VAL A 23 4.24 17.29 50.31
CA VAL A 23 3.75 17.76 49.00
C VAL A 23 4.72 17.39 47.87
N LEU A 24 6.04 17.46 48.12
CA LEU A 24 7.05 17.04 47.14
C LEU A 24 7.02 15.52 46.91
N VAL A 25 6.86 14.72 47.95
CA VAL A 25 6.73 13.26 47.82
C VAL A 25 5.41 12.90 47.13
N ALA A 26 4.31 13.58 47.45
CA ALA A 26 3.03 13.36 46.79
C ALA A 26 3.06 13.76 45.30
N THR A 27 3.70 14.87 44.96
CA THR A 27 3.88 15.29 43.55
C THR A 27 4.82 14.36 42.79
N LEU A 28 5.87 13.83 43.44
CA LEU A 28 6.74 12.81 42.85
C LEU A 28 6.00 11.49 42.63
N LEU A 29 5.15 11.06 43.57
CA LEU A 29 4.33 9.84 43.46
C LEU A 29 3.31 9.95 42.33
N VAL A 30 2.68 11.11 42.14
CA VAL A 30 1.75 11.35 41.02
C VAL A 30 2.47 11.33 39.67
N LEU A 31 3.75 11.74 39.61
CA LEU A 31 4.52 11.73 38.36
C LEU A 31 4.87 10.31 37.87
N VAL A 32 4.89 9.32 38.76
CA VAL A 32 5.30 7.93 38.44
C VAL A 32 4.19 7.11 37.76
N VAL A 33 2.94 7.59 37.76
CA VAL A 33 1.78 6.79 37.28
C VAL A 33 1.50 6.95 35.77
N VAL A 34 2.24 7.78 35.05
CA VAL A 34 2.06 7.91 33.59
C VAL A 34 2.95 6.90 32.87
N SER A 35 2.56 5.63 32.88
CA SER A 35 3.13 4.62 31.98
C SER A 35 2.45 4.77 30.61
N PRO A 36 3.18 5.09 29.52
CA PRO A 36 2.61 4.97 28.19
C PRO A 36 2.35 3.49 27.92
N ALA A 37 1.09 3.07 28.00
CA ALA A 37 0.71 1.76 27.50
C ALA A 37 0.81 1.81 25.97
N PHE A 38 1.77 1.07 25.40
CA PHE A 38 1.77 0.77 23.97
C PHE A 38 0.57 -0.15 23.71
N ALA A 39 -0.59 0.45 23.45
CA ALA A 39 -1.77 -0.30 23.07
C ALA A 39 -1.54 -0.88 21.67
N GLN A 40 -1.51 -2.22 21.56
CA GLN A 40 -1.61 -2.86 20.25
C GLN A 40 -2.94 -2.44 19.62
N PRO A 41 -2.93 -1.84 18.42
CA PRO A 41 -4.13 -1.28 17.83
C PRO A 41 -5.16 -2.36 17.45
N PHE A 42 -4.70 -3.58 17.16
CA PHE A 42 -5.55 -4.71 16.78
C PHE A 42 -5.07 -6.01 17.42
N ALA A 43 -6.01 -6.85 17.87
CA ALA A 43 -5.71 -8.08 18.60
C ALA A 43 -5.09 -9.19 17.72
N ASP A 44 -5.35 -9.15 16.41
CA ASP A 44 -4.89 -10.12 15.40
C ASP A 44 -3.66 -9.65 14.63
N VAL A 45 -3.01 -8.55 15.06
CA VAL A 45 -1.77 -8.05 14.45
C VAL A 45 -0.65 -8.07 15.49
N PRO A 46 0.07 -9.20 15.61
CA PRO A 46 1.25 -9.34 16.47
C PRO A 46 2.34 -8.30 16.19
N THR A 47 3.16 -7.96 17.18
CA THR A 47 4.25 -6.98 17.03
C THR A 47 5.36 -7.42 16.08
N ASP A 48 5.50 -8.72 15.84
CA ASP A 48 6.43 -9.31 14.87
C ASP A 48 5.84 -9.46 13.46
N HIS A 49 4.59 -9.04 13.26
CA HIS A 49 3.95 -9.07 11.96
C HIS A 49 4.61 -8.05 11.01
N TRP A 50 4.92 -8.44 9.78
CA TRP A 50 5.64 -7.61 8.80
C TRP A 50 4.95 -6.24 8.52
N ALA A 51 3.63 -6.18 8.65
CA ALA A 51 2.83 -4.97 8.45
C ALA A 51 2.50 -4.23 9.75
N PHE A 52 3.00 -4.68 10.91
CA PHE A 52 2.64 -4.12 12.21
C PHE A 52 2.82 -2.61 12.26
N ASP A 53 4.02 -2.12 11.90
CA ASP A 53 4.34 -0.69 11.95
C ASP A 53 3.43 0.13 11.03
N ALA A 54 3.21 -0.34 9.81
CA ALA A 54 2.36 0.34 8.83
C ALA A 54 0.89 0.40 9.30
N ILE A 55 0.38 -0.72 9.82
CA ILE A 55 -0.99 -0.81 10.34
C ILE A 55 -1.14 0.09 11.57
N ALA A 56 -0.18 0.07 12.48
CA ALA A 56 -0.20 0.88 13.69
C ALA A 56 -0.14 2.38 13.37
N GLU A 57 0.71 2.78 12.43
CA GLU A 57 0.79 4.17 11.97
C GLU A 57 -0.54 4.62 11.34
N LEU A 58 -1.12 3.81 10.46
CA LEU A 58 -2.38 4.14 9.78
C LEU A 58 -3.57 4.15 10.74
N ALA A 59 -3.58 3.29 11.76
CA ALA A 59 -4.58 3.27 12.82
C ALA A 59 -4.45 4.51 13.73
N ALA A 60 -3.24 4.87 14.16
CA ALA A 60 -2.98 6.08 14.93
C ALA A 60 -3.37 7.35 14.16
N LYS A 61 -3.29 7.28 12.83
CA LYS A 61 -3.71 8.32 11.89
C LYS A 61 -5.23 8.33 11.62
N GLY A 62 -5.99 7.38 12.14
CA GLY A 62 -7.43 7.24 11.88
C GLY A 62 -7.77 6.90 10.42
N ILE A 63 -6.80 6.42 9.64
CA ILE A 63 -6.99 6.05 8.23
C ILE A 63 -7.58 4.65 8.15
N ILE A 64 -7.04 3.73 8.94
CA ILE A 64 -7.54 2.36 9.08
C ILE A 64 -8.29 2.25 10.40
N GLU A 65 -9.46 1.61 10.35
CA GLU A 65 -10.19 1.18 11.53
C GLU A 65 -10.39 -0.33 11.44
N GLY A 66 -10.28 -0.97 12.59
CA GLY A 66 -10.57 -2.38 12.74
C GLY A 66 -12.06 -2.63 12.87
N PHE A 67 -12.39 -3.88 13.10
CA PHE A 67 -13.72 -4.36 13.34
C PHE A 67 -14.18 -4.08 14.78
N PRO A 68 -15.49 -4.14 15.05
CA PRO A 68 -16.03 -3.98 16.41
C PRO A 68 -15.49 -5.01 17.42
N ASP A 69 -14.96 -6.13 16.94
CA ASP A 69 -14.31 -7.17 17.74
C ASP A 69 -12.84 -6.85 18.07
N GLY A 70 -12.32 -5.70 17.64
CA GLY A 70 -10.95 -5.25 17.91
C GLY A 70 -9.90 -5.85 16.96
N THR A 71 -10.30 -6.43 15.84
CA THR A 71 -9.38 -7.05 14.87
C THR A 71 -9.23 -6.23 13.59
N PHE A 72 -8.14 -6.41 12.86
CA PHE A 72 -7.87 -5.82 11.54
C PHE A 72 -8.38 -6.70 10.39
N LYS A 73 -8.29 -8.03 10.56
CA LYS A 73 -8.62 -9.09 9.58
C LYS A 73 -7.85 -8.92 8.27
N GLY A 74 -6.54 -8.77 8.34
CA GLY A 74 -5.68 -8.48 7.19
C GLY A 74 -5.67 -9.55 6.08
N ASP A 75 -5.94 -10.81 6.43
CA ASP A 75 -5.90 -11.94 5.48
C ASP A 75 -7.16 -12.05 4.60
N ARG A 76 -8.22 -11.32 4.92
CA ARG A 76 -9.46 -11.37 4.13
C ARG A 76 -9.35 -10.45 2.92
N GLY A 77 -10.11 -10.77 1.86
CA GLY A 77 -10.31 -9.85 0.76
C GLY A 77 -10.98 -8.54 1.20
N VAL A 78 -10.42 -7.41 0.78
CA VAL A 78 -10.98 -6.08 1.03
C VAL A 78 -12.04 -5.77 -0.02
N THR A 79 -13.20 -5.27 0.40
CA THR A 79 -14.28 -4.86 -0.51
C THR A 79 -13.99 -3.50 -1.13
N ARG A 80 -14.60 -3.20 -2.29
CA ARG A 80 -14.48 -1.88 -2.93
C ARG A 80 -14.95 -0.73 -2.02
N TYR A 81 -15.96 -0.98 -1.18
CA TYR A 81 -16.46 -0.01 -0.21
C TYR A 81 -15.41 0.33 0.85
N GLU A 82 -14.72 -0.67 1.38
CA GLU A 82 -13.68 -0.48 2.40
C GLU A 82 -12.47 0.27 1.83
N VAL A 83 -12.07 -0.05 0.59
CA VAL A 83 -11.03 0.73 -0.11
C VAL A 83 -11.48 2.18 -0.31
N ALA A 84 -12.73 2.41 -0.74
CA ALA A 84 -13.26 3.77 -0.92
C ALA A 84 -13.29 4.56 0.41
N MET A 85 -13.63 3.91 1.52
CA MET A 85 -13.59 4.52 2.85
C MET A 85 -12.17 4.90 3.28
N ILE A 86 -11.18 4.03 3.05
CA ILE A 86 -9.77 4.33 3.33
C ILE A 86 -9.32 5.56 2.51
N VAL A 87 -9.63 5.58 1.20
CA VAL A 87 -9.31 6.71 0.32
C VAL A 87 -9.98 8.00 0.80
N ALA A 88 -11.27 7.94 1.16
CA ALA A 88 -12.00 9.09 1.68
C ALA A 88 -11.36 9.64 2.98
N ARG A 89 -10.93 8.77 3.89
CA ARG A 89 -10.23 9.17 5.12
C ARG A 89 -8.86 9.79 4.83
N ILE A 90 -8.12 9.25 3.88
CA ILE A 90 -6.86 9.84 3.42
C ILE A 90 -7.08 11.25 2.87
N LEU A 91 -8.06 11.42 1.97
CA LEU A 91 -8.38 12.72 1.39
C LEU A 91 -8.82 13.73 2.46
N ALA A 92 -9.75 13.34 3.34
CA ALA A 92 -10.20 14.18 4.44
C ALA A 92 -9.03 14.59 5.35
N ARG A 93 -8.05 13.70 5.56
CA ARG A 93 -6.84 14.02 6.35
C ARG A 93 -5.91 14.97 5.62
N ILE A 94 -5.72 14.80 4.31
CA ILE A 94 -4.92 15.73 3.48
C ILE A 94 -5.56 17.13 3.49
N GLU A 95 -6.89 17.22 3.49
CA GLU A 95 -7.63 18.48 3.59
C GLU A 95 -7.59 19.07 5.01
N ALA A 96 -7.70 18.22 6.05
CA ALA A 96 -7.71 18.63 7.45
C ALA A 96 -6.33 19.00 7.98
N ILE A 97 -5.26 18.43 7.43
CA ILE A 97 -3.93 19.03 7.46
C ILE A 97 -4.10 20.33 6.66
N LYS A 98 -4.39 21.43 7.36
CA LYS A 98 -4.16 22.78 6.84
C LYS A 98 -2.68 22.86 6.48
N ILE A 99 -2.32 22.40 5.29
CA ILE A 99 -1.25 22.99 4.52
C ILE A 99 -1.70 24.44 4.45
N PRO A 100 -1.05 25.40 5.14
CA PRO A 100 -1.43 26.79 4.95
C PRO A 100 -1.44 27.01 3.44
N ALA A 101 -2.58 27.45 2.89
CA ALA A 101 -2.60 28.02 1.54
C ALA A 101 -1.37 28.92 1.47
N PRO A 102 -0.47 28.73 0.48
CA PRO A 102 0.89 29.26 0.52
C PRO A 102 0.80 30.64 1.13
N ALA A 103 1.36 30.78 2.35
CA ALA A 103 1.35 32.04 3.07
C ALA A 103 1.66 33.09 2.01
N ALA A 104 0.87 34.16 1.88
CA ALA A 104 0.82 35.03 0.70
C ALA A 104 2.16 35.65 0.23
N ALA A 105 3.29 35.23 0.79
CA ALA A 105 4.67 35.44 0.40
C ALA A 105 5.40 34.24 -0.27
N ALA A 106 4.83 33.02 -0.32
CA ALA A 106 5.39 31.93 -1.12
C ALA A 106 4.85 32.05 -2.55
N PRO A 107 5.70 32.26 -3.57
CA PRO A 107 5.21 32.32 -4.94
C PRO A 107 4.44 31.03 -5.24
N ALA A 108 3.26 31.16 -5.85
CA ALA A 108 2.54 30.02 -6.43
C ALA A 108 3.54 29.14 -7.20
N PRO A 109 3.39 27.80 -7.27
CA PRO A 109 4.30 26.95 -8.04
C PRO A 109 4.39 27.52 -9.47
N GLN A 110 5.50 28.20 -9.75
CA GLN A 110 5.71 28.86 -11.02
C GLN A 110 6.19 27.77 -11.96
N VAL A 111 5.37 27.42 -12.94
CA VAL A 111 5.85 26.65 -14.10
C VAL A 111 6.90 27.53 -14.78
N THR A 112 8.18 27.19 -14.59
CA THR A 112 9.28 28.00 -15.13
C THR A 112 9.50 27.65 -16.60
N ARG A 113 10.14 28.57 -17.35
CA ARG A 113 10.55 28.27 -18.73
C ARG A 113 11.49 27.07 -18.80
N ALA A 114 12.27 26.82 -17.75
CA ALA A 114 13.15 25.66 -17.66
C ALA A 114 12.35 24.35 -17.57
N ASP A 115 11.22 24.35 -16.84
CA ASP A 115 10.34 23.18 -16.73
C ASP A 115 9.69 22.86 -18.07
N VAL A 116 9.22 23.88 -18.79
CA VAL A 116 8.64 23.71 -20.13
C VAL A 116 9.69 23.20 -21.12
N GLN A 117 10.93 23.68 -21.06
CA GLN A 117 12.02 23.18 -21.90
C GLN A 117 12.38 21.73 -21.57
N THR A 118 12.31 21.33 -20.30
CA THR A 118 12.53 19.94 -19.88
C THR A 118 11.43 19.04 -20.42
N ILE A 119 10.16 19.44 -20.30
CA ILE A 119 9.03 18.71 -20.87
C ILE A 119 9.16 18.60 -22.39
N GLN A 120 9.53 19.68 -23.08
CA GLN A 120 9.75 19.67 -24.53
C GLN A 120 10.90 18.72 -24.93
N ARG A 121 11.99 18.68 -24.15
CA ARG A 121 13.10 17.73 -24.38
C ARG A 121 12.61 16.29 -24.25
N LEU A 122 11.93 15.98 -23.16
CA LEU A 122 11.39 14.64 -22.90
C LEU A 122 10.42 14.22 -24.02
N VAL A 123 9.51 15.11 -24.43
CA VAL A 123 8.57 14.81 -25.52
C VAL A 123 9.29 14.50 -26.84
N ASN A 124 10.38 15.20 -27.15
CA ASN A 124 11.17 14.93 -28.36
C ASN A 124 11.93 13.59 -28.26
N GLU A 125 12.44 13.26 -27.08
CA GLU A 125 13.09 11.98 -26.79
C GLU A 125 12.10 10.80 -26.88
N PHE A 126 10.94 10.93 -26.23
CA PHE A 126 9.86 9.93 -26.31
C PHE A 126 9.35 9.72 -27.73
N ARG A 127 9.26 10.77 -28.57
CA ARG A 127 8.87 10.60 -29.98
C ARG A 127 9.87 9.74 -30.76
N ALA A 128 11.17 9.92 -30.52
CA ALA A 128 12.21 9.11 -31.17
C ALA A 128 12.14 7.64 -30.72
N GLU A 129 11.91 7.40 -29.43
CA GLU A 129 11.72 6.05 -28.89
C GLU A 129 10.46 5.37 -29.43
N LEU A 130 9.35 6.09 -29.54
CA LEU A 130 8.10 5.57 -30.10
C LEU A 130 8.22 5.26 -31.60
N ALA A 131 8.96 6.07 -32.36
CA ALA A 131 9.26 5.76 -33.76
C ALA A 131 10.13 4.49 -33.88
N ALA A 132 11.14 4.33 -33.01
CA ALA A 132 11.95 3.12 -32.95
C ALA A 132 11.18 1.89 -32.45
N LEU A 133 10.17 2.07 -31.60
CA LEU A 133 9.21 1.02 -31.23
C LEU A 133 8.31 0.65 -32.41
N GLY A 134 7.82 1.63 -33.18
CA GLY A 134 7.04 1.38 -34.40
C GLY A 134 7.79 0.52 -35.42
N VAL A 135 9.06 0.82 -35.68
CA VAL A 135 9.92 0.01 -36.57
C VAL A 135 10.09 -1.42 -36.06
N ARG A 136 10.24 -1.59 -34.75
CA ARG A 136 10.36 -2.93 -34.13
C ARG A 136 9.05 -3.71 -34.21
N VAL A 137 7.90 -3.07 -34.01
CA VAL A 137 6.59 -3.71 -34.13
C VAL A 137 6.31 -4.14 -35.57
N THR A 138 6.63 -3.31 -36.57
CA THR A 138 6.43 -3.68 -37.99
C THR A 138 7.28 -4.89 -38.40
N ALA A 139 8.53 -4.97 -37.90
CA ALA A 139 9.39 -6.12 -38.17
C ALA A 139 8.84 -7.41 -37.52
N VAL A 140 8.32 -7.32 -36.30
CA VAL A 140 7.70 -8.45 -35.59
C VAL A 140 6.41 -8.91 -36.30
N GLU A 141 5.60 -7.99 -36.84
CA GLU A 141 4.39 -8.33 -37.59
C GLU A 141 4.71 -9.04 -38.91
N GLU A 142 5.80 -8.65 -39.58
CA GLU A 142 6.30 -9.32 -40.78
C GLU A 142 6.81 -10.74 -40.47
N GLU A 143 7.60 -10.90 -39.41
CA GLU A 143 8.06 -12.22 -38.94
C GLU A 143 6.89 -13.12 -38.52
N LEU A 144 5.86 -12.57 -37.85
CA LEU A 144 4.67 -13.31 -37.48
C LEU A 144 3.86 -13.75 -38.71
N THR A 145 3.82 -12.93 -39.75
CA THR A 145 3.14 -13.25 -41.02
C THR A 145 3.89 -14.35 -41.76
N ALA A 146 5.22 -14.27 -41.83
CA ALA A 146 6.06 -15.32 -42.39
C ALA A 146 5.93 -16.65 -41.62
N LEU A 147 5.90 -16.58 -40.28
CA LEU A 147 5.73 -17.74 -39.42
C LEU A 147 4.34 -18.39 -39.56
N LYS A 148 3.28 -17.59 -39.69
CA LYS A 148 1.93 -18.10 -40.00
C LYS A 148 1.86 -18.76 -41.37
N GLY A 149 2.54 -18.22 -42.38
CA GLY A 149 2.66 -18.83 -43.71
C GLY A 149 3.37 -20.20 -43.66
N ALA A 150 4.50 -20.27 -42.96
CA ALA A 150 5.26 -21.50 -42.77
C ALA A 150 4.50 -22.56 -41.95
N THR A 151 3.72 -22.14 -40.96
CA THR A 151 2.91 -23.06 -40.13
C THR A 151 1.68 -23.57 -40.90
N SER A 152 1.11 -22.76 -41.80
CA SER A 152 -0.05 -23.15 -42.62
C SER A 152 0.28 -24.21 -43.67
N SER A 153 1.52 -24.27 -44.17
CA SER A 153 1.97 -25.33 -45.08
C SER A 153 2.34 -26.62 -44.35
N THR A 154 2.63 -26.53 -43.05
CA THR A 154 2.94 -27.68 -42.20
C THR A 154 1.62 -28.32 -41.73
N LYS A 155 0.88 -28.93 -42.67
CA LYS A 155 -0.27 -29.80 -42.36
C LYS A 155 0.23 -30.88 -41.39
N VAL A 156 -0.20 -30.83 -40.14
CA VAL A 156 -0.05 -31.95 -39.19
C VAL A 156 -0.93 -33.09 -39.71
N SER A 157 -0.34 -33.91 -40.58
CA SER A 157 -0.94 -35.12 -41.14
C SER A 157 -0.88 -36.21 -40.08
N GLY A 158 -1.93 -36.34 -39.27
CA GLY A 158 -2.13 -37.47 -38.37
C GLY A 158 -3.19 -38.39 -38.96
N GLU A 159 -2.81 -39.61 -39.34
CA GLU A 159 -3.76 -40.64 -39.77
C GLU A 159 -4.26 -41.39 -38.51
N LEU A 160 -5.53 -41.17 -38.13
CA LEU A 160 -6.16 -41.94 -37.04
C LEU A 160 -6.71 -43.25 -37.60
N ASN A 161 -5.95 -44.34 -37.46
CA ASN A 161 -6.33 -45.65 -37.96
C ASN A 161 -7.15 -46.42 -36.90
N TYR A 162 -8.48 -46.35 -36.98
CA TYR A 162 -9.37 -47.16 -36.14
C TYR A 162 -9.70 -48.48 -36.84
N ARG A 163 -9.03 -49.55 -36.43
CA ARG A 163 -9.29 -50.92 -36.91
C ARG A 163 -10.37 -51.58 -36.04
N TYR A 164 -11.60 -51.61 -36.51
CA TYR A 164 -12.63 -52.49 -35.94
C TYR A 164 -12.51 -53.88 -36.57
N THR A 165 -11.99 -54.83 -35.82
CA THR A 165 -12.05 -56.25 -36.17
C THR A 165 -13.43 -56.78 -35.78
N LEU A 166 -14.38 -56.76 -36.72
CA LEU A 166 -15.63 -57.50 -36.54
C LEU A 166 -15.38 -58.97 -36.89
N GLY A 167 -15.75 -59.85 -35.96
CA GLY A 167 -15.65 -61.31 -36.08
C GLY A 167 -16.40 -61.85 -37.31
N PRO A 168 -16.14 -63.12 -37.69
CA PRO A 168 -16.28 -63.57 -39.06
C PRO A 168 -17.75 -63.70 -39.46
N SER A 169 -18.18 -62.87 -40.40
CA SER A 169 -19.38 -63.17 -41.18
C SER A 169 -19.27 -62.60 -42.59
N ILE A 170 -19.01 -63.53 -43.52
CA ILE A 170 -19.59 -63.65 -44.87
C ILE A 170 -19.77 -62.38 -45.73
N GLY A 171 -19.05 -62.32 -46.84
CA GLY A 171 -19.54 -61.67 -48.07
C GLY A 171 -18.69 -60.51 -48.59
N ALA A 172 -17.96 -60.81 -49.67
CA ALA A 172 -17.50 -59.95 -50.76
C ALA A 172 -17.82 -58.43 -50.74
N GLY A 173 -16.78 -57.62 -50.97
CA GLY A 173 -16.94 -56.25 -51.48
C GLY A 173 -15.81 -55.31 -51.06
N GLY A 174 -14.72 -55.28 -51.82
CA GLY A 174 -13.69 -54.24 -51.68
C GLY A 174 -14.24 -52.90 -52.17
N GLY A 175 -14.27 -51.90 -51.30
CA GLY A 175 -14.63 -50.52 -51.63
C GLY A 175 -13.80 -49.55 -50.82
N THR A 176 -12.75 -48.99 -51.42
CA THR A 176 -11.97 -47.89 -50.85
C THR A 176 -12.70 -46.57 -51.15
N LEU A 177 -13.48 -46.06 -50.21
CA LEU A 177 -14.05 -44.72 -50.30
C LEU A 177 -13.03 -43.70 -49.79
N GLY A 178 -12.27 -43.11 -50.70
CA GLY A 178 -11.44 -41.94 -50.41
C GLY A 178 -12.28 -40.68 -50.39
N THR A 179 -12.52 -40.11 -49.22
CA THR A 179 -13.09 -38.76 -49.12
C THR A 179 -11.97 -37.75 -48.95
N SER A 180 -11.60 -37.15 -50.08
CA SER A 180 -10.79 -35.93 -50.17
C SER A 180 -11.65 -34.71 -49.79
N TRP A 181 -11.18 -33.90 -48.84
CA TRP A 181 -11.70 -32.55 -48.61
C TRP A 181 -10.52 -31.57 -48.71
N GLY A 182 -10.68 -30.59 -49.60
CA GLY A 182 -9.71 -29.52 -49.88
C GLY A 182 -9.66 -28.48 -48.77
#